data_AF-A0A955JY41-F1
#
_entry.id   AF-A0A955JY41-F1
#
_cell.length_a   1.000
_cell.length_b   1.000
_cell.length_c   1.000
_cell.angle_alpha   90.00
_cell.angle_beta   90.00
_cell.angle_gamma   90.00
#
_symmetry.space_group_name_H-M   'P 1'
#
loop_
_entity.id
_entity.type
_entity.pdbx_description
1 polymer ?
#
loop_
_entity_poly.entity_id
_entity_poly.type
_entity_poly.pdbx_seq_one_letter_code
_entity_poly.pdbx_strand_id
1 'polypeptide(L)'
;MPRTQNVVVENNFKGGYITEATGLNFPPDACVEVENVVFTENGEVERRLGFGYESNYAETTLDSTGVHINGYTWNNVGNDGQTSFRVVQIGDTLHFWATTITPAVSQNKNSTTIDLSTYETDSANNPVENNICQFTATNKYLVVTHSYMEPIYITYNPETDAFSATQITVEIRDFMGVDDSLDIDERPTATVGTMTTAHKYNLFNQGWYFNSNAALTAWDTARTDLPSSADVWWYYKDSSDAFDASTVADYDPGFTP
;
A
#
# COMPACT_ATOMS: atom_id res chain seq x y z
N MET A 1 -42.87 -50.17 -37.84
CA MET A 1 -42.75 -48.79 -37.34
C MET A 1 -41.30 -48.38 -37.48
N PRO A 2 -40.94 -47.32 -38.22
CA PRO A 2 -39.54 -46.90 -38.30
C PRO A 2 -39.13 -46.31 -36.95
N ARG A 3 -37.96 -46.71 -36.44
CA ARG A 3 -37.39 -46.18 -35.21
C ARG A 3 -36.91 -44.76 -35.51
N THR A 4 -37.57 -43.75 -34.97
CA THR A 4 -37.12 -42.36 -35.05
C THR A 4 -35.79 -42.24 -34.31
N GLN A 5 -34.71 -42.04 -35.05
CA GLN A 5 -33.38 -41.83 -34.48
C GLN A 5 -33.29 -40.37 -34.03
N ASN A 6 -33.40 -40.13 -32.71
CA ASN A 6 -33.08 -38.83 -32.15
C ASN A 6 -31.56 -38.68 -32.14
N VAL A 7 -31.07 -37.61 -32.79
CA VAL A 7 -29.69 -37.17 -32.64
C VAL A 7 -29.64 -36.33 -31.36
N VAL A 8 -29.05 -36.88 -30.30
CA VAL A 8 -28.70 -36.10 -29.09
C VAL A 8 -27.36 -35.45 -29.39
N VAL A 9 -27.31 -34.12 -29.35
CA VAL A 9 -26.05 -33.37 -29.46
C VAL A 9 -25.44 -33.35 -28.05
N GLU A 10 -24.39 -34.14 -27.83
CA GLU A 10 -23.66 -34.26 -26.56
C GLU A 10 -22.46 -33.29 -26.49
N ASN A 11 -22.60 -32.06 -26.98
CA ASN A 11 -21.56 -31.04 -26.84
C ASN A 11 -21.70 -30.37 -25.46
N ASN A 12 -21.46 -31.13 -24.39
CA ASN A 12 -21.49 -30.65 -23.02
C ASN A 12 -20.07 -30.68 -22.44
N PHE A 13 -19.51 -29.52 -22.10
CA PHE A 13 -18.16 -29.39 -21.57
C PHE A 13 -18.12 -28.87 -20.12
N LYS A 14 -19.12 -29.24 -19.31
CA LYS A 14 -19.22 -28.85 -17.89
C LYS A 14 -18.04 -29.30 -17.02
N GLY A 15 -17.34 -30.35 -17.43
CA GLY A 15 -16.15 -30.85 -16.75
C GLY A 15 -14.90 -29.97 -16.94
N GLY A 16 -14.93 -29.01 -17.86
CA GLY A 16 -13.85 -28.02 -18.04
C GLY A 16 -12.51 -28.64 -18.40
N TYR A 17 -11.41 -27.97 -18.05
CA TYR A 17 -10.05 -28.45 -18.31
C TYR A 17 -9.51 -29.29 -17.15
N ILE A 18 -9.16 -30.55 -17.41
CA ILE A 18 -8.66 -31.48 -16.39
C ILE A 18 -7.31 -32.06 -16.83
N THR A 19 -6.28 -31.88 -15.99
CA THR A 19 -4.91 -32.38 -16.23
C THR A 19 -4.56 -33.61 -15.42
N GLU A 20 -5.41 -33.98 -14.45
CA GLU A 20 -5.12 -35.02 -13.45
C GLU A 20 -5.59 -36.42 -13.89
N ALA A 21 -6.37 -36.49 -14.97
CA ALA A 21 -6.88 -37.74 -15.49
C ALA A 21 -5.99 -38.32 -16.60
N THR A 22 -5.93 -39.65 -16.67
CA THR A 22 -5.21 -40.34 -17.75
C THR A 22 -6.16 -40.55 -18.93
N GLY A 23 -5.62 -40.71 -20.15
CA GLY A 23 -6.43 -40.94 -21.35
C GLY A 23 -7.31 -42.20 -21.31
N LEU A 24 -7.11 -43.10 -20.34
CA LEU A 24 -7.91 -44.32 -20.18
C LEU A 24 -9.10 -44.15 -19.22
N ASN A 25 -9.07 -43.14 -18.34
CA ASN A 25 -10.10 -42.87 -17.33
C ASN A 25 -10.53 -41.40 -17.34
N PHE A 26 -10.54 -40.79 -18.52
CA PHE A 26 -10.88 -39.37 -18.64
C PHE A 26 -12.33 -39.12 -18.24
N PRO A 27 -12.59 -38.15 -17.35
CA PRO A 27 -13.95 -37.80 -16.94
C PRO A 27 -14.81 -37.42 -18.15
N PRO A 28 -16.09 -37.80 -18.16
CA PRO A 28 -17.01 -37.31 -19.19
C PRO A 28 -17.14 -35.78 -19.11
N ASP A 29 -17.48 -35.16 -20.24
CA ASP A 29 -17.73 -33.72 -20.37
C ASP A 29 -16.52 -32.81 -20.03
N ALA A 30 -15.29 -33.34 -20.00
CA ALA A 30 -14.06 -32.59 -19.75
C ALA A 30 -13.17 -32.52 -21.01
N CYS A 31 -12.24 -31.56 -21.01
CA CYS A 31 -11.28 -31.29 -22.07
C CYS A 31 -9.85 -31.62 -21.62
N VAL A 32 -9.08 -32.24 -22.52
CA VAL A 32 -7.65 -32.58 -22.34
C VAL A 32 -6.74 -31.39 -22.65
N GLU A 33 -7.17 -30.51 -23.55
CA GLU A 33 -6.44 -29.32 -23.98
C GLU A 33 -7.45 -28.24 -24.36
N VAL A 34 -7.14 -26.99 -24.03
CA VAL A 34 -8.00 -25.85 -24.25
C VAL A 34 -7.14 -24.66 -24.68
N GLU A 35 -7.56 -23.96 -25.73
CA GLU A 35 -6.85 -22.77 -26.19
C GLU A 35 -7.82 -21.61 -26.39
N ASN A 36 -7.60 -20.54 -25.63
CA ASN A 36 -8.30 -19.26 -25.77
C ASN A 36 -9.83 -19.38 -25.84
N VAL A 37 -10.40 -20.20 -24.95
CA VAL A 37 -11.84 -20.43 -24.78
C VAL A 37 -12.30 -20.10 -23.37
N VAL A 38 -13.61 -19.91 -23.21
CA VAL A 38 -14.31 -19.75 -21.95
C VAL A 38 -15.39 -20.83 -21.86
N PHE A 39 -15.42 -21.55 -20.75
CA PHE A 39 -16.47 -22.51 -20.43
C PHE A 39 -17.59 -21.78 -19.71
N THR A 40 -18.83 -21.92 -20.19
CA THR A 40 -20.01 -21.42 -19.49
C THR A 40 -20.52 -22.48 -18.51
N GLU A 41 -21.25 -22.06 -17.47
CA GLU A 41 -21.88 -22.98 -16.50
C GLU A 41 -22.86 -23.97 -17.15
N ASN A 42 -23.36 -23.62 -18.34
CA ASN A 42 -24.27 -24.45 -19.13
C ASN A 42 -23.53 -25.56 -19.91
N GLY A 43 -22.20 -25.55 -19.93
CA GLY A 43 -21.37 -26.51 -20.68
C GLY A 43 -21.11 -26.10 -22.13
N GLU A 44 -21.41 -24.86 -22.49
CA GLU A 44 -21.09 -24.29 -23.79
C GLU A 44 -19.65 -23.79 -23.78
N VAL A 45 -19.00 -23.85 -24.95
CA VAL A 45 -17.63 -23.38 -25.14
C VAL A 45 -17.66 -22.23 -26.12
N GLU A 46 -17.19 -21.08 -25.66
CA GLU A 46 -17.07 -19.89 -26.49
C GLU A 46 -15.59 -19.53 -26.64
N ARG A 47 -15.21 -19.01 -27.82
CA ARG A 47 -13.86 -18.45 -27.99
C ARG A 47 -13.78 -17.15 -27.20
N ARG A 48 -12.67 -16.93 -26.50
CA ARG A 48 -12.42 -15.65 -25.85
C ARG A 48 -12.40 -14.55 -26.91
N LEU A 49 -13.09 -13.45 -26.63
CA LEU A 49 -13.12 -12.29 -27.50
C LEU A 49 -11.71 -11.74 -27.71
N GLY A 50 -11.44 -11.23 -28.91
CA GLY A 50 -10.20 -10.53 -29.21
C GLY A 50 -10.10 -9.22 -28.44
N PHE A 51 -8.90 -8.65 -28.43
CA PHE A 51 -8.66 -7.32 -27.90
C PHE A 51 -8.82 -6.29 -29.02
N GLY A 52 -9.52 -5.21 -28.74
CA GLY A 52 -9.66 -4.07 -29.63
C GLY A 52 -9.48 -2.78 -28.85
N TYR A 53 -9.24 -1.68 -29.56
CA TYR A 53 -9.22 -0.37 -28.93
C TYR A 53 -10.61 0.00 -28.40
N GLU A 54 -10.62 0.74 -27.30
CA GLU A 54 -11.84 1.37 -26.81
C GLU A 54 -12.34 2.47 -27.77
N SER A 55 -13.62 2.81 -27.65
CA SER A 55 -14.19 3.91 -28.43
C SER A 55 -13.50 5.22 -28.08
N ASN A 56 -13.12 6.02 -29.10
CA ASN A 56 -12.34 7.25 -28.93
C ASN A 56 -10.99 7.03 -28.23
N TYR A 57 -10.33 5.89 -28.40
CA TYR A 57 -8.98 5.69 -27.86
C TYR A 57 -8.02 6.82 -28.28
N ALA A 58 -7.01 7.07 -27.45
CA ALA A 58 -5.85 7.87 -27.82
C ALA A 58 -4.57 7.07 -27.59
N GLU A 59 -3.62 7.20 -28.51
CA GLU A 59 -2.31 6.60 -28.38
C GLU A 59 -1.38 7.52 -27.58
N THR A 60 -0.68 6.94 -26.61
CA THR A 60 0.43 7.62 -25.92
C THR A 60 1.72 6.90 -26.31
N THR A 61 2.65 7.61 -26.93
CA THR A 61 3.99 7.07 -27.19
C THR A 61 4.81 7.12 -25.90
N LEU A 62 5.27 5.95 -25.46
CA LEU A 62 6.13 5.75 -24.29
C LEU A 62 7.30 4.89 -24.75
N ASP A 63 8.52 5.25 -24.37
CA ASP A 63 9.68 4.39 -24.61
C ASP A 63 9.67 3.25 -23.60
N SER A 64 9.68 2.03 -24.09
CA SER A 64 9.73 0.81 -23.29
C SER A 64 10.89 -0.10 -23.70
N THR A 65 11.88 0.46 -24.40
CA THR A 65 13.00 -0.31 -24.93
C THR A 65 13.90 -0.79 -23.80
N GLY A 66 13.93 -2.10 -23.56
CA GLY A 66 14.85 -2.70 -22.59
C GLY A 66 14.48 -2.47 -21.13
N VAL A 67 13.28 -1.96 -20.84
CA VAL A 67 12.81 -1.68 -19.47
C VAL A 67 11.67 -2.59 -19.05
N HIS A 68 11.44 -2.69 -17.75
CA HIS A 68 10.30 -3.44 -17.21
C HIS A 68 9.03 -2.59 -17.19
N ILE A 69 7.90 -3.26 -17.46
CA ILE A 69 6.56 -2.68 -17.38
C ILE A 69 5.76 -3.45 -16.35
N ASN A 70 5.17 -2.72 -15.40
CA ASN A 70 4.24 -3.30 -14.44
C ASN A 70 3.00 -2.40 -14.30
N GLY A 71 1.86 -2.98 -13.93
CA GLY A 71 0.60 -2.25 -13.80
C GLY A 71 -0.14 -2.60 -12.52
N TYR A 72 -0.69 -1.59 -11.86
CA TYR A 72 -1.51 -1.72 -10.66
C TYR A 72 -2.76 -0.85 -10.75
N THR A 73 -3.89 -1.34 -10.24
CA THR A 73 -5.12 -0.52 -10.15
C THR A 73 -5.26 0.00 -8.73
N TRP A 74 -5.11 1.30 -8.57
CA TRP A 74 -5.30 2.00 -7.31
C TRP A 74 -6.74 2.50 -7.21
N ASN A 75 -7.52 1.85 -6.35
CA ASN A 75 -8.91 2.20 -6.07
C ASN A 75 -9.01 3.12 -4.84
N ASN A 76 -10.14 3.81 -4.72
CA ASN A 76 -10.49 4.67 -3.58
C ASN A 76 -9.44 5.77 -3.29
N VAL A 77 -8.90 6.36 -4.35
CA VAL A 77 -7.78 7.31 -4.28
C VAL A 77 -8.21 8.58 -3.53
N GLY A 78 -7.39 9.05 -2.60
CA GLY A 78 -7.76 10.22 -1.78
C GLY A 78 -8.88 9.94 -0.76
N ASN A 79 -9.22 8.68 -0.50
CA ASN A 79 -10.39 8.26 0.28
C ASN A 79 -11.74 8.59 -0.40
N ASP A 80 -11.75 8.74 -1.72
CA ASP A 80 -12.95 8.87 -2.54
C ASP A 80 -13.20 7.58 -3.32
N GLY A 81 -14.35 6.93 -3.04
CA GLY A 81 -14.73 5.67 -3.67
C GLY A 81 -15.00 5.76 -5.18
N GLN A 82 -15.13 6.96 -5.72
CA GLN A 82 -15.38 7.19 -7.15
C GLN A 82 -14.08 7.40 -7.94
N THR A 83 -12.99 7.75 -7.25
CA THR A 83 -11.71 8.07 -7.90
C THR A 83 -10.81 6.84 -7.90
N SER A 84 -10.43 6.39 -9.09
CA SER A 84 -9.56 5.24 -9.29
C SER A 84 -8.59 5.49 -10.44
N PHE A 85 -7.36 5.01 -10.29
CA PHE A 85 -6.29 5.20 -11.26
C PHE A 85 -5.63 3.87 -11.61
N ARG A 86 -5.31 3.69 -12.89
CA ARG A 86 -4.36 2.69 -13.36
C ARG A 86 -2.96 3.30 -13.27
N VAL A 87 -2.16 2.72 -12.41
CA VAL A 87 -0.73 3.04 -12.26
C VAL A 87 0.04 2.10 -13.19
N VAL A 88 0.91 2.64 -14.01
CA VAL A 88 1.80 1.85 -14.87
C VAL A 88 3.22 2.31 -14.66
N GLN A 89 4.07 1.40 -14.19
CA GLN A 89 5.51 1.56 -14.22
C GLN A 89 6.00 1.29 -15.63
N ILE A 90 6.82 2.19 -16.16
CA ILE A 90 7.62 1.97 -17.36
C ILE A 90 9.04 2.38 -17.01
N GLY A 91 9.93 1.40 -16.86
CA GLY A 91 11.27 1.65 -16.37
C GLY A 91 11.25 2.26 -14.97
N ASP A 92 11.91 3.42 -14.84
CA ASP A 92 12.02 4.20 -13.62
C ASP A 92 10.84 5.17 -13.40
N THR A 93 9.87 5.24 -14.32
CA THR A 93 8.82 6.25 -14.26
C THR A 93 7.45 5.61 -14.00
N LEU A 94 6.70 6.17 -13.04
CA LEU A 94 5.30 5.84 -12.83
C LEU A 94 4.40 6.83 -13.57
N HIS A 95 3.47 6.27 -14.33
CA HIS A 95 2.42 6.97 -15.04
C HIS A 95 1.04 6.60 -14.49
N PHE A 96 0.10 7.53 -14.56
CA PHE A 96 -1.24 7.38 -13.99
C PHE A 96 -2.30 7.65 -15.07
N TRP A 97 -3.27 6.76 -15.21
CA TRP A 97 -4.48 6.97 -16.02
C TRP A 97 -5.71 6.88 -15.14
N ALA A 98 -6.60 7.87 -15.17
CA ALA A 98 -7.86 7.74 -14.47
C ALA A 98 -8.69 6.62 -15.13
N THR A 99 -9.28 5.74 -14.32
CA THR A 99 -10.07 4.62 -14.83
C THR A 99 -11.51 5.03 -15.19
N THR A 100 -11.80 6.33 -15.17
CA THR A 100 -13.04 6.88 -15.71
C THR A 100 -13.14 6.57 -17.20
N ILE A 101 -14.32 6.17 -17.65
CA ILE A 101 -14.57 5.75 -19.04
C ILE A 101 -15.08 6.88 -19.94
N THR A 102 -15.30 8.07 -19.37
CA THR A 102 -15.70 9.27 -20.10
C THR A 102 -14.76 10.43 -19.73
N PRO A 103 -13.81 10.83 -20.61
CA PRO A 103 -13.49 10.21 -21.90
C PRO A 103 -12.79 8.85 -21.74
N ALA A 104 -12.45 8.20 -22.85
CA ALA A 104 -11.75 6.91 -22.90
C ALA A 104 -10.57 6.83 -21.92
N VAL A 105 -10.33 5.66 -21.31
CA VAL A 105 -9.30 5.50 -20.26
C VAL A 105 -7.92 5.89 -20.77
N SER A 106 -7.60 5.54 -22.01
CA SER A 106 -6.34 5.89 -22.70
C SER A 106 -6.14 7.40 -22.88
N GLN A 107 -7.21 8.20 -22.93
CA GLN A 107 -7.14 9.66 -22.96
C GLN A 107 -6.88 10.26 -21.57
N ASN A 108 -7.26 9.56 -20.50
CA ASN A 108 -7.19 10.05 -19.13
C ASN A 108 -5.81 9.91 -18.50
N LYS A 109 -4.74 10.04 -19.29
CA LYS A 109 -3.37 10.09 -18.76
C LYS A 109 -3.20 11.38 -17.96
N ASN A 110 -2.88 11.25 -16.68
CA ASN A 110 -2.52 12.41 -15.86
C ASN A 110 -1.17 12.97 -16.32
N SER A 111 -1.03 14.30 -16.24
CA SER A 111 0.19 15.00 -16.63
C SER A 111 1.36 14.76 -15.69
N THR A 112 1.07 14.48 -14.41
CA THR A 112 2.06 14.19 -13.39
C THR A 112 2.61 12.78 -13.57
N THR A 113 3.93 12.67 -13.43
CA THR A 113 4.65 11.39 -13.40
C THR A 113 5.55 11.39 -12.18
N ILE A 114 5.85 10.20 -11.65
CA ILE A 114 6.79 10.05 -10.53
C ILE A 114 8.03 9.36 -11.06
N ASP A 115 9.16 10.04 -10.95
CA ASP A 115 10.49 9.51 -11.26
C ASP A 115 11.02 8.75 -10.03
N LEU A 116 11.23 7.45 -10.19
CA LEU A 116 11.71 6.55 -9.15
C LEU A 116 13.23 6.62 -8.96
N SER A 117 13.97 7.14 -9.95
CA SER A 117 15.43 7.29 -9.87
C SER A 117 15.85 8.21 -8.71
N THR A 118 14.96 9.11 -8.30
CA THR A 118 15.16 10.01 -7.15
C THR A 118 15.28 9.27 -5.81
N TYR A 119 14.78 8.02 -5.74
CA TYR A 119 14.74 7.22 -4.51
C TYR A 119 15.65 5.98 -4.58
N GLU A 120 16.50 5.87 -5.60
CA GLU A 120 17.40 4.73 -5.79
C GLU A 120 18.47 4.63 -4.70
N THR A 121 18.78 3.39 -4.31
CA THR A 121 19.86 3.08 -3.36
C THR A 121 21.14 2.60 -4.05
N ASP A 122 21.05 2.03 -5.26
CA ASP A 122 22.19 1.53 -6.04
C ASP A 122 21.95 1.65 -7.56
N SER A 123 22.01 2.88 -8.06
CA SER A 123 21.81 3.20 -9.48
C SER A 123 22.88 2.63 -10.41
N ALA A 124 24.06 2.30 -9.89
CA ALA A 124 25.21 1.90 -10.71
C ALA A 124 25.16 0.43 -11.13
N ASN A 125 24.64 -0.46 -10.28
CA ASN A 125 24.63 -1.90 -10.56
C ASN A 125 23.21 -2.45 -10.70
N ASN A 126 22.22 -1.81 -10.07
CA ASN A 126 20.86 -2.32 -9.97
C ASN A 126 19.83 -1.20 -10.16
N PRO A 127 19.75 -0.59 -11.36
CA PRO A 127 18.82 0.50 -11.60
C PRO A 127 17.36 0.01 -11.53
N VAL A 128 16.46 0.88 -11.07
CA VAL A 128 15.05 0.56 -10.83
C VAL A 128 14.33 0.17 -12.12
N GLU A 129 14.75 0.73 -13.25
CA GLU A 129 14.16 0.42 -14.56
C GLU A 129 14.26 -1.07 -14.97
N ASN A 130 15.22 -1.80 -14.39
CA ASN A 130 15.51 -3.19 -14.71
C ASN A 130 14.70 -4.20 -13.87
N ASN A 131 13.83 -3.74 -12.97
CA ASN A 131 13.02 -4.63 -12.14
C ASN A 131 11.62 -4.05 -11.89
N ILE A 132 10.69 -4.92 -11.53
CA ILE A 132 9.30 -4.52 -11.28
C ILE A 132 9.14 -3.97 -9.85
N CYS A 133 8.38 -2.88 -9.73
CA CYS A 133 7.88 -2.39 -8.46
C CYS A 133 6.73 -3.26 -7.96
N GLN A 134 6.57 -3.30 -6.63
CA GLN A 134 5.40 -3.85 -5.95
C GLN A 134 4.56 -2.71 -5.39
N PHE A 135 3.24 -2.86 -5.50
CA PHE A 135 2.28 -1.82 -5.18
C PHE A 135 1.26 -2.34 -4.16
N THR A 136 0.90 -1.49 -3.20
CA THR A 136 -0.25 -1.73 -2.34
C THR A 136 -0.95 -0.42 -2.01
N ALA A 137 -2.28 -0.42 -2.07
CA ALA A 137 -3.09 0.70 -1.64
C ALA A 137 -3.48 0.52 -0.16
N THR A 138 -3.33 1.56 0.64
CA THR A 138 -3.79 1.59 2.04
C THR A 138 -4.37 2.97 2.35
N ASN A 139 -5.61 3.00 2.81
CA ASN A 139 -6.39 4.22 3.00
C ASN A 139 -6.38 5.10 1.73
N LYS A 140 -5.78 6.29 1.82
CA LYS A 140 -5.64 7.27 0.72
C LYS A 140 -4.28 7.25 0.04
N TYR A 141 -3.40 6.32 0.40
CA TYR A 141 -2.02 6.25 -0.05
C TYR A 141 -1.79 5.05 -0.96
N LEU A 142 -0.95 5.24 -1.97
CA LEU A 142 -0.35 4.15 -2.72
C LEU A 142 1.08 3.96 -2.22
N VAL A 143 1.36 2.82 -1.62
CA VAL A 143 2.72 2.45 -1.21
C VAL A 143 3.38 1.73 -2.37
N VAL A 144 4.59 2.17 -2.71
CA VAL A 144 5.42 1.60 -3.77
C VAL A 144 6.71 1.10 -3.12
N THR A 145 7.06 -0.14 -3.44
CA THR A 145 8.26 -0.79 -2.90
C THR A 145 9.02 -1.46 -4.03
N HIS A 146 10.33 -1.51 -3.91
CA HIS A 146 11.23 -2.12 -4.88
C HIS A 146 12.55 -2.47 -4.20
N SER A 147 13.28 -3.47 -4.70
CA SER A 147 14.48 -4.00 -4.04
C SER A 147 15.68 -3.04 -3.99
N TYR A 148 15.71 -2.07 -4.91
CA TYR A 148 16.84 -1.13 -5.09
C TYR A 148 16.43 0.34 -4.93
N MET A 149 15.31 0.61 -4.26
CA MET A 149 14.88 1.95 -3.91
C MET A 149 14.43 2.00 -2.45
N GLU A 150 14.49 3.17 -1.85
CA GLU A 150 13.80 3.42 -0.59
C GLU A 150 12.29 3.49 -0.83
N PRO A 151 11.46 2.81 -0.01
CA PRO A 151 10.03 2.74 -0.23
C PRO A 151 9.41 4.14 -0.20
N ILE A 152 8.40 4.37 -1.03
CA ILE A 152 7.67 5.64 -1.10
C ILE A 152 6.18 5.42 -0.88
N TYR A 153 5.50 6.46 -0.41
CA TYR A 153 4.05 6.55 -0.56
C TYR A 153 3.69 7.71 -1.49
N ILE A 154 2.61 7.52 -2.24
CA ILE A 154 2.09 8.50 -3.18
C ILE A 154 0.73 8.98 -2.70
N THR A 155 0.55 10.30 -2.72
CA THR A 155 -0.71 10.98 -2.48
C THR A 155 -1.22 11.64 -3.75
N TYR A 156 -2.54 11.70 -3.89
CA TYR A 156 -3.22 12.44 -4.96
C TYR A 156 -3.95 13.65 -4.37
N ASN A 157 -3.78 14.81 -5.00
CA ASN A 157 -4.52 16.03 -4.69
C ASN A 157 -5.57 16.29 -5.79
N PRO A 158 -6.88 16.13 -5.51
CA PRO A 158 -7.93 16.33 -6.50
C PRO A 158 -8.11 17.79 -6.94
N GLU A 159 -7.72 18.76 -6.12
CA GLU A 159 -7.88 20.20 -6.44
C GLU A 159 -6.89 20.64 -7.53
N THR A 160 -5.70 20.05 -7.55
CA THR A 160 -4.63 20.37 -8.49
C THR A 160 -4.41 19.28 -9.54
N ASP A 161 -5.18 18.18 -9.47
CA ASP A 161 -5.02 16.97 -10.30
C ASP A 161 -3.56 16.48 -10.35
N ALA A 162 -2.91 16.43 -9.19
CA ALA A 162 -1.47 16.17 -9.09
C ALA A 162 -1.14 15.05 -8.10
N PHE A 163 -0.11 14.29 -8.43
CA PHE A 163 0.47 13.27 -7.56
C PHE A 163 1.73 13.80 -6.86
N SER A 164 1.99 13.32 -5.65
CA SER A 164 3.21 13.64 -4.91
C SER A 164 3.73 12.39 -4.24
N ALA A 165 5.03 12.15 -4.39
CA ALA A 165 5.73 11.03 -3.79
C ALA A 165 6.55 11.50 -2.58
N THR A 166 6.43 10.77 -1.48
CA THR A 166 7.21 11.00 -0.26
C THR A 166 7.90 9.71 0.14
N GLN A 167 9.20 9.79 0.41
CA GLN A 167 9.98 8.67 0.92
C GLN A 167 9.53 8.25 2.31
N ILE A 168 9.42 6.95 2.51
CA ILE A 168 9.17 6.32 3.80
C ILE A 168 10.53 6.03 4.43
N THR A 169 10.85 6.72 5.52
CA THR A 169 11.96 6.30 6.38
C THR A 169 11.48 5.12 7.22
N VAL A 170 12.09 3.96 7.02
CA VAL A 170 11.82 2.79 7.85
C VAL A 170 12.60 2.93 9.15
N GLU A 171 11.88 3.19 10.23
CA GLU A 171 12.45 3.29 11.57
C GLU A 171 12.11 2.03 12.37
N ILE A 172 13.07 1.54 13.14
CA ILE A 172 12.86 0.47 14.12
C ILE A 172 12.87 1.07 15.52
N ARG A 173 11.91 0.65 16.36
CA ARG A 173 11.94 1.04 17.77
C ARG A 173 12.96 0.18 18.50
N ASP A 174 13.77 0.83 19.34
CA ASP A 174 14.52 0.10 20.34
C ASP A 174 13.59 -0.26 21.51
N PHE A 175 13.71 -1.49 22.00
CA PHE A 175 13.00 -1.98 23.17
C PHE A 175 13.81 -1.81 24.46
N MET A 176 15.12 -1.58 24.34
CA MET A 176 16.00 -1.34 25.47
C MET A 176 16.32 0.15 25.55
N GLY A 177 16.00 0.76 26.69
CA GLY A 177 16.46 2.10 27.00
C GLY A 177 17.97 2.14 27.27
N VAL A 178 18.52 3.34 27.21
CA VAL A 178 19.87 3.63 27.71
C VAL A 178 19.78 4.07 29.17
N ASP A 179 20.82 3.79 29.96
CA ASP A 179 20.88 4.24 31.36
C ASP A 179 20.92 5.78 31.41
N ASP A 180 19.89 6.37 32.01
CA ASP A 180 19.75 7.81 32.26
C ASP A 180 19.98 8.18 33.73
N SER A 181 20.38 7.22 34.57
CA SER A 181 20.60 7.36 36.01
C SER A 181 19.36 7.78 36.80
N LEU A 182 18.16 7.54 36.27
CA LEU A 182 16.88 7.77 36.93
C LEU A 182 16.22 6.44 37.26
N ASP A 183 15.48 6.40 38.37
CA ASP A 183 14.61 5.25 38.64
C ASP A 183 13.45 5.20 37.63
N ILE A 184 12.84 4.03 37.46
CA ILE A 184 11.84 3.80 36.40
C ILE A 184 10.60 4.71 36.54
N ASP A 185 10.22 5.01 37.78
CA ASP A 185 9.09 5.86 38.17
C ASP A 185 9.53 7.29 38.54
N GLU A 186 10.83 7.60 38.44
CA GLU A 186 11.35 8.92 38.77
C GLU A 186 10.96 9.94 37.71
N ARG A 187 10.22 10.97 38.14
CA ARG A 187 9.93 12.18 37.36
C ARG A 187 10.92 13.28 37.74
N PRO A 188 12.03 13.45 37.02
CA PRO A 188 13.04 14.44 37.40
C PRO A 188 12.48 15.86 37.22
N THR A 189 12.80 16.75 38.16
CA THR A 189 12.47 18.18 38.04
C THR A 189 13.36 18.84 36.99
N ALA A 190 12.92 18.81 35.74
CA ALA A 190 13.61 19.35 34.59
C ALA A 190 12.58 19.74 33.51
N THR A 191 13.04 20.42 32.47
CA THR A 191 12.22 20.77 31.30
C THR A 191 12.70 20.06 30.05
N VAL A 192 11.87 19.99 29.02
CA VAL A 192 12.20 19.32 27.75
C VAL A 192 13.44 19.94 27.10
N GLY A 193 13.66 21.24 27.29
CA GLY A 193 14.86 21.95 26.81
C GLY A 193 16.15 21.64 27.58
N THR A 194 16.04 21.12 28.82
CA THR A 194 17.18 20.82 29.70
C THR A 194 17.38 19.33 29.97
N MET A 195 16.49 18.49 29.45
CA MET A 195 16.53 17.03 29.52
C MET A 195 17.85 16.45 28.97
N THR A 196 18.36 15.40 29.63
CA THR A 196 19.56 14.68 29.18
C THR A 196 19.30 13.94 27.87
N THR A 197 20.35 13.74 27.06
CA THR A 197 20.22 12.99 25.79
C THR A 197 19.76 11.55 26.00
N ALA A 198 20.17 10.92 27.12
CA ALA A 198 19.78 9.57 27.50
C ALA A 198 18.27 9.47 27.79
N HIS A 199 17.75 10.35 28.66
CA HIS A 199 16.33 10.35 29.00
C HIS A 199 15.44 10.71 27.79
N LYS A 200 15.90 11.67 26.95
CA LYS A 200 15.23 12.00 25.68
C LYS A 200 15.10 10.79 24.76
N TYR A 201 16.16 10.01 24.64
CA TYR A 201 16.18 8.80 23.81
C TYR A 201 15.15 7.77 24.31
N ASN A 202 15.10 7.53 25.62
CA ASN A 202 14.15 6.60 26.23
C ASN A 202 12.69 7.02 25.97
N LEU A 203 12.34 8.28 26.27
CA LEU A 203 11.00 8.80 26.05
C LEU A 203 10.59 8.72 24.56
N PHE A 204 11.52 9.02 23.64
CA PHE A 204 11.22 8.97 22.20
C PHE A 204 10.92 7.54 21.74
N ASN A 205 11.70 6.55 22.20
CA ASN A 205 11.45 5.14 21.90
C ASN A 205 10.17 4.60 22.58
N GLN A 206 9.76 5.16 23.72
CA GLN A 206 8.48 4.85 24.37
C GLN A 206 7.28 5.46 23.63
N GLY A 207 7.51 6.40 22.70
CA GLY A 207 6.47 6.98 21.84
C GLY A 207 6.06 8.40 22.22
N TRP A 208 6.80 9.07 23.11
CA TRP A 208 6.59 10.49 23.43
C TRP A 208 6.93 11.42 22.26
N TYR A 209 7.72 10.94 21.28
CA TYR A 209 7.95 11.60 19.99
C TYR A 209 6.80 11.34 19.01
N PHE A 210 5.60 11.84 19.33
CA PHE A 210 4.43 11.78 18.47
C PHE A 210 4.00 13.17 18.01
N ASN A 211 3.59 13.30 16.73
CA ASN A 211 3.11 14.54 16.13
C ASN A 211 4.01 15.75 16.45
N SER A 212 5.31 15.63 16.18
CA SER A 212 6.31 16.67 16.48
C SER A 212 6.41 17.06 17.96
N ASN A 213 6.39 16.08 18.89
CA ASN A 213 6.46 16.28 20.35
C ASN A 213 5.26 16.99 20.98
N ALA A 214 4.07 16.88 20.40
CA ALA A 214 2.90 17.58 20.92
C ALA A 214 2.59 17.23 22.39
N ALA A 215 2.59 15.94 22.75
CA ALA A 215 2.32 15.49 24.12
C ALA A 215 3.42 15.95 25.11
N LEU A 216 4.68 15.80 24.73
CA LEU A 216 5.81 16.21 25.57
C LEU A 216 5.84 17.74 25.77
N THR A 217 5.48 18.52 24.75
CA THR A 217 5.35 19.99 24.84
C THR A 217 4.19 20.40 25.75
N ALA A 218 3.06 19.71 25.65
CA ALA A 218 1.90 19.94 26.51
C ALA A 218 2.20 19.59 27.97
N TRP A 219 2.96 18.51 28.22
CA TRP A 219 3.47 18.15 29.54
C TRP A 219 4.36 19.27 30.11
N ASP A 220 5.39 19.69 29.37
CA ASP A 220 6.35 20.73 29.78
C ASP A 220 5.70 22.10 30.03
N THR A 221 4.60 22.39 29.33
CA THR A 221 3.83 23.64 29.52
C THR A 221 3.04 23.62 30.83
N ALA A 222 2.53 22.46 31.23
CA ALA A 222 1.65 22.32 32.39
C ALA A 222 2.38 21.90 33.67
N ARG A 223 3.59 21.34 33.55
CA ARG A 223 4.34 20.73 34.65
C ARG A 223 5.79 21.23 34.69
N THR A 224 6.49 20.93 35.77
CA THR A 224 7.89 21.33 36.00
C THR A 224 8.83 20.13 36.17
N ASP A 225 8.31 18.94 35.86
CA ASP A 225 9.01 17.68 35.83
C ASP A 225 8.90 17.05 34.43
N LEU A 226 9.75 16.06 34.16
CA LEU A 226 9.65 15.23 32.96
C LEU A 226 8.86 13.95 33.25
N PRO A 227 8.25 13.33 32.21
CA PRO A 227 7.68 12.00 32.34
C PRO A 227 8.75 10.99 32.79
N SER A 228 8.37 10.04 33.62
CA SER A 228 9.24 8.92 33.98
C SER A 228 9.24 7.85 32.88
N SER A 229 10.11 6.86 33.00
CA SER A 229 10.13 5.73 32.06
C SER A 229 8.89 4.83 32.15
N ALA A 230 8.14 4.90 33.25
CA ALA A 230 6.87 4.20 33.45
C ALA A 230 5.66 5.02 32.95
N ASP A 231 5.84 6.30 32.60
CA ASP A 231 4.75 7.14 32.10
C ASP A 231 4.40 6.82 30.63
N VAL A 232 3.11 6.62 30.40
CA VAL A 232 2.57 6.26 29.09
C VAL A 232 1.59 7.33 28.61
N TRP A 233 2.05 8.18 27.69
CA TRP A 233 1.34 9.42 27.34
C TRP A 233 -0.09 9.23 26.86
N TRP A 234 -0.41 8.10 26.21
CA TRP A 234 -1.74 7.86 25.65
C TRP A 234 -2.79 7.48 26.71
N TYR A 235 -2.39 7.19 27.96
CA TYR A 235 -3.33 7.08 29.08
C TYR A 235 -3.84 8.45 29.54
N TYR A 236 -3.10 9.51 29.25
CA TYR A 236 -3.41 10.87 29.69
C TYR A 236 -4.20 11.66 28.65
N LYS A 237 -4.97 10.99 27.80
CA LYS A 237 -5.75 11.65 26.75
C LYS A 237 -7.12 12.09 27.26
N ASP A 238 -7.55 13.26 26.80
CA ASP A 238 -8.90 13.77 27.00
C ASP A 238 -9.91 13.15 26.01
N SER A 239 -11.16 13.57 26.11
CA SER A 239 -12.24 13.16 25.20
C SER A 239 -12.06 13.58 23.73
N SER A 240 -11.07 14.43 23.43
CA SER A 240 -10.71 14.88 22.08
C SER A 240 -9.45 14.19 21.55
N ASP A 241 -9.00 13.10 22.20
CA ASP A 241 -7.77 12.37 21.89
C ASP A 241 -6.48 13.20 22.02
N ALA A 242 -6.53 14.33 22.74
CA ALA A 242 -5.38 15.18 23.01
C ALA A 242 -4.79 14.89 24.40
N PHE A 243 -3.47 15.05 24.56
CA PHE A 243 -2.83 14.93 25.86
C PHE A 243 -3.34 16.01 26.83
N ASP A 244 -3.73 15.60 28.04
CA ASP A 244 -4.17 16.46 29.13
C ASP A 244 -3.38 16.17 30.42
N ALA A 245 -2.54 17.13 30.82
CA ALA A 245 -1.71 17.04 32.01
C ALA A 245 -2.51 16.89 33.32
N SER A 246 -3.78 17.29 33.34
CA SER A 246 -4.63 17.16 34.54
C SER A 246 -4.89 15.71 34.90
N THR A 247 -4.96 14.84 33.90
CA THR A 247 -5.23 13.40 34.06
C THR A 247 -4.01 12.62 34.56
N VAL A 248 -2.81 13.18 34.50
CA VAL A 248 -1.56 12.52 34.92
C VAL A 248 -1.60 12.11 36.39
N ALA A 249 -2.34 12.85 37.23
CA ALA A 249 -2.51 12.52 38.65
C ALA A 249 -3.53 11.40 38.90
N ASP A 250 -4.40 11.12 37.92
CA ASP A 250 -5.43 10.09 38.03
C ASP A 250 -4.88 8.68 37.78
N TYR A 251 -3.66 8.59 37.26
CA TYR A 251 -2.98 7.35 36.92
C TYR A 251 -1.63 7.27 37.63
N ASP A 252 -1.45 6.19 38.36
CA ASP A 252 -0.15 5.80 38.91
C ASP A 252 0.66 5.14 37.77
N PRO A 253 1.86 5.64 37.43
CA PRO A 253 2.73 4.97 36.46
C PRO A 253 3.12 3.54 36.88
N GLY A 254 3.01 3.21 38.17
CA GLY A 254 3.36 1.90 38.70
C GLY A 254 4.87 1.62 38.66
N PHE A 255 5.24 0.41 39.08
CA PHE A 255 6.65 -0.03 39.16
C PHE A 255 7.00 -1.15 38.16
N THR A 256 6.09 -1.49 37.25
CA THR A 256 6.27 -2.64 36.36
C THR A 256 6.76 -2.19 34.98
N PRO A 257 7.87 -2.75 34.47
CA PRO A 257 8.37 -2.46 33.13
C PRO A 257 7.43 -2.98 32.03
#